data_AF-A0A9D2VGD9-F1
#
_entry.id   AF-A0A9D2VGD9-F1
#
_cell.length_a   1.000
_cell.length_b   1.000
_cell.length_c   1.000
_cell.angle_alpha   90.00
_cell.angle_beta   90.00
_cell.angle_gamma   90.00
#
_symmetry.space_group_name_H-M   'P 1'
#
loop_
_entity.id
_entity.type
_entity.pdbx_description
1 polymer ?
#
loop_
_entity_poly.entity_id
_entity_poly.type
_entity_poly.pdbx_seq_one_letter_code
_entity_poly.pdbx_strand_id
1 'polypeptide(L)'
;MTNLPSLRHSLSEFDPDTIPRPAVALRVEVANNSEEQPEHRHQKGQLIMAVRGGVTCQVPSALWMVPPQHAVWIPSQMPHSSFATANAKIYFLLIEVTAASMPTECCTLALPPHVREMIRYLAQQDPLYELHSATARLVTVLLEQLNLCDRERLCLPISTHPKIHLMTQRLLNDP
;
A
#
# COMPACT_ATOMS: atom_id res chain seq x y z
N MET A 1 -9.08 -16.82 -21.39
CA MET A 1 -8.42 -15.51 -21.18
C MET A 1 -9.34 -14.70 -20.30
N THR A 2 -9.17 -14.79 -18.98
CA THR A 2 -9.98 -14.05 -18.01
C THR A 2 -9.47 -12.61 -17.97
N ASN A 3 -10.34 -11.65 -18.32
CA ASN A 3 -10.07 -10.23 -18.14
C ASN A 3 -9.82 -9.96 -16.66
N LEU A 4 -8.55 -9.75 -16.29
CA LEU A 4 -8.19 -9.24 -14.97
C LEU A 4 -8.65 -7.78 -14.90
N PRO A 5 -9.39 -7.36 -13.86
CA PRO A 5 -9.85 -5.99 -13.73
C PRO A 5 -8.64 -5.04 -13.64
N SER A 6 -8.79 -3.83 -14.21
CA SER A 6 -7.78 -2.78 -14.11
C SER A 6 -7.56 -2.36 -12.65
N LEU A 7 -6.43 -1.74 -12.35
CA LEU A 7 -6.10 -1.17 -11.04
C LEU A 7 -7.20 -0.20 -10.59
N ARG A 8 -7.70 0.62 -11.52
CA ARG A 8 -8.85 1.51 -11.28
C ARG A 8 -10.13 0.75 -10.97
N HIS A 9 -10.45 -0.33 -11.69
CA HIS A 9 -11.67 -1.10 -11.48
C HIS A 9 -11.64 -1.93 -10.18
N SER A 10 -10.46 -2.47 -9.85
CA SER A 10 -10.23 -3.25 -8.62
C SER A 10 -10.35 -2.39 -7.35
N LEU A 11 -10.09 -1.09 -7.48
CA LEU A 11 -10.12 -0.13 -6.36
C LEU A 11 -11.36 0.76 -6.36
N SER A 12 -12.04 0.96 -7.49
CA SER A 12 -13.29 1.73 -7.53
C SER A 12 -14.48 0.98 -6.93
N GLU A 13 -14.43 -0.35 -6.89
CA GLU A 13 -15.50 -1.20 -6.32
C GLU A 13 -15.26 -1.56 -4.85
N PHE A 14 -14.07 -1.27 -4.31
CA PHE A 14 -13.72 -1.58 -2.93
C PHE A 14 -13.53 -0.29 -2.13
N ASP A 15 -14.52 0.04 -1.31
CA ASP A 15 -14.38 1.10 -0.30
C ASP A 15 -13.85 0.50 1.01
N PRO A 16 -12.56 0.71 1.35
CA PRO A 16 -11.96 0.15 2.57
C PRO A 16 -12.63 0.65 3.84
N ASP A 17 -13.25 1.83 3.81
CA ASP A 17 -13.84 2.45 5.01
C ASP A 17 -15.19 1.83 5.36
N THR A 18 -15.82 1.13 4.42
CA THR A 18 -17.07 0.38 4.68
C THR A 18 -16.85 -0.97 5.34
N ILE A 19 -15.63 -1.50 5.33
CA ILE A 19 -15.32 -2.82 5.88
C ILE A 19 -15.04 -2.72 7.38
N PRO A 20 -15.89 -3.29 8.26
CA PRO A 20 -15.74 -3.17 9.70
C PRO A 20 -14.79 -4.26 10.23
N ARG A 21 -13.54 -4.25 9.77
CA ARG A 21 -12.50 -5.20 10.18
C ARG A 21 -11.22 -4.46 10.56
N PRO A 22 -10.49 -4.94 11.59
CA PRO A 22 -9.24 -4.31 12.05
C PRO A 22 -8.20 -4.14 10.96
N ALA A 23 -8.08 -5.13 10.05
CA ALA A 23 -7.30 -4.97 8.85
C ALA A 23 -7.84 -5.84 7.71
N VAL A 24 -7.67 -5.38 6.47
CA VAL A 24 -8.06 -6.10 5.25
C VAL A 24 -6.92 -6.05 4.26
N ALA A 25 -6.59 -7.20 3.67
CA ALA A 25 -5.59 -7.28 2.63
C ALA A 25 -6.26 -7.49 1.26
N LEU A 26 -5.73 -6.84 0.24
CA LEU A 26 -6.19 -6.95 -1.15
C LEU A 26 -5.00 -7.27 -2.04
N ARG A 27 -5.22 -8.08 -3.07
CA ARG A 27 -4.27 -8.29 -4.15
C ARG A 27 -4.75 -7.53 -5.39
N VAL A 28 -3.86 -6.75 -5.98
CA VAL A 28 -4.08 -6.07 -7.24
C VAL A 28 -3.01 -6.47 -8.25
N GLU A 29 -3.44 -6.82 -9.47
CA GLU A 29 -2.55 -7.12 -10.58
C GLU A 29 -2.74 -6.11 -11.70
N VAL A 30 -1.64 -5.51 -12.15
CA VAL A 30 -1.61 -4.57 -13.27
C VAL A 30 -1.12 -5.34 -14.49
N ALA A 31 -1.93 -5.37 -15.55
CA ALA A 31 -1.61 -6.19 -16.71
C ALA A 31 -0.59 -5.50 -17.63
N ASN A 32 -1.07 -4.75 -18.62
CA ASN A 32 -0.28 -4.41 -19.80
C ASN A 32 0.32 -3.00 -19.76
N ASN A 33 -0.44 -2.03 -19.23
CA ASN A 33 -0.02 -0.63 -19.16
C ASN A 33 0.22 -0.24 -17.70
N SER A 34 1.06 0.77 -17.49
CA SER A 34 1.08 1.43 -16.19
C SER A 34 -0.29 2.02 -15.89
N GLU A 35 -0.68 1.96 -14.63
CA GLU A 35 -1.97 2.49 -14.18
C GLU A 35 -1.77 3.41 -12.99
N GLU A 36 -2.59 4.47 -12.98
CA GLU A 36 -2.62 5.45 -11.91
C GLU A 36 -3.97 5.39 -11.19
N GLN A 37 -3.91 5.27 -9.87
CA GLN A 37 -4.98 5.65 -8.97
C GLN A 37 -4.79 7.13 -8.61
N PRO A 38 -5.69 8.02 -9.08
CA PRO A 38 -5.59 9.46 -8.81
C PRO A 38 -5.59 9.78 -7.32
N GLU A 39 -5.37 11.04 -6.97
CA GLU A 39 -5.39 11.48 -5.58
C GLU A 39 -6.71 11.09 -4.87
N HIS A 40 -6.56 10.45 -3.71
CA HIS A 40 -7.65 10.01 -2.87
C HIS A 40 -7.17 9.90 -1.41
N ARG A 41 -8.07 9.54 -0.49
CA ARG A 41 -7.77 9.29 0.92
C ARG A 41 -8.83 8.37 1.52
N HIS A 42 -8.48 7.72 2.64
CA HIS A 42 -9.36 6.83 3.38
C HIS A 42 -9.16 7.03 4.89
N GLN A 43 -10.13 6.61 5.69
CA GLN A 43 -10.04 6.61 7.15
C GLN A 43 -9.07 5.54 7.64
N LYS A 44 -9.01 4.39 6.98
CA LYS A 44 -7.97 3.38 7.27
C LYS A 44 -6.60 3.86 6.78
N GLY A 45 -5.55 3.54 7.52
CA GLY A 45 -4.19 3.69 7.01
C GLY A 45 -3.88 2.57 6.01
N GLN A 46 -2.96 2.82 5.08
CA GLN A 46 -2.68 1.91 3.97
C GLN A 46 -1.21 1.53 3.92
N LEU A 47 -0.93 0.24 3.85
CA LEU A 47 0.38 -0.31 3.57
C LEU A 47 0.40 -0.84 2.12
N ILE A 48 1.39 -0.44 1.33
CA ILE A 48 1.55 -0.83 -0.07
C ILE A 48 2.81 -1.69 -0.22
N MET A 49 2.65 -2.94 -0.64
CA MET A 49 3.74 -3.88 -0.91
C MET A 49 3.74 -4.30 -2.38
N ALA A 50 4.86 -4.14 -3.09
CA ALA A 50 5.04 -4.65 -4.45
C ALA A 50 5.87 -5.94 -4.42
N VAL A 51 5.37 -7.00 -5.06
CA VAL A 51 6.13 -8.27 -5.21
C VAL A 51 6.62 -8.51 -6.64
N ARG A 52 6.11 -7.74 -7.60
CA ARG A 52 6.56 -7.69 -9.00
C ARG A 52 6.27 -6.30 -9.54
N GLY A 53 7.11 -5.80 -10.44
CA GLY A 53 7.00 -4.44 -10.96
C GLY A 53 7.34 -3.39 -9.89
N GLY A 54 7.10 -2.13 -10.22
CA GLY A 54 7.27 -1.00 -9.32
C GLY A 54 5.95 -0.35 -8.96
N VAL A 55 5.91 0.25 -7.77
CA VAL A 55 4.85 1.17 -7.35
C VAL A 55 5.50 2.41 -6.77
N THR A 56 5.02 3.57 -7.20
CA THR A 56 5.29 4.84 -6.56
C THR A 56 4.01 5.36 -5.93
N CYS A 57 4.14 5.98 -4.76
CA CYS A 57 3.07 6.67 -4.07
C CYS A 57 3.47 8.11 -3.85
N GLN A 58 2.61 9.04 -4.24
CA GLN A 58 2.82 10.46 -3.99
C GLN A 58 1.95 10.91 -2.83
N VAL A 59 2.56 11.60 -1.87
CA VAL A 59 1.89 12.37 -0.82
C VAL A 59 2.27 13.85 -1.01
N PRO A 60 1.58 14.82 -0.38
CA PRO A 60 1.79 16.25 -0.67
C PRO A 60 3.26 16.73 -0.58
N SER A 61 4.06 16.13 0.31
CA SER A 61 5.44 16.56 0.58
C SER A 61 6.53 15.64 0.00
N ALA A 62 6.18 14.47 -0.52
CA ALA A 62 7.16 13.46 -0.87
C ALA A 62 6.61 12.44 -1.88
N LEU A 63 7.53 11.87 -2.64
CA LEU A 63 7.26 10.67 -3.41
C LEU A 63 7.98 9.49 -2.79
N TRP A 64 7.25 8.40 -2.64
CA TRP A 64 7.70 7.15 -2.09
C TRP A 64 7.76 6.11 -3.19
N MET A 65 8.92 5.49 -3.38
CA MET A 65 9.01 4.26 -4.16
C MET A 65 8.86 3.09 -3.19
N VAL A 66 8.25 1.99 -3.61
CA VAL A 66 8.19 0.75 -2.82
C VAL A 66 9.37 -0.14 -3.23
N PRO A 67 10.46 -0.23 -2.45
CA PRO A 67 11.56 -1.11 -2.78
C PRO A 67 11.15 -2.58 -2.70
N PRO A 68 11.91 -3.49 -3.34
CA PRO A 68 11.78 -4.92 -3.06
C PRO A 68 11.84 -5.18 -1.56
N GLN A 69 11.02 -6.12 -1.07
CA GLN A 69 11.00 -6.56 0.34
C GLN A 69 10.51 -5.53 1.36
N HIS A 70 10.11 -4.35 0.92
CA HIS A 70 9.60 -3.28 1.77
C HIS A 70 8.13 -3.00 1.46
N ALA A 71 7.53 -2.16 2.29
CA ALA A 71 6.26 -1.54 1.99
C ALA A 71 6.27 -0.05 2.35
N VAL A 72 5.44 0.73 1.67
CA VAL A 72 5.18 2.11 2.04
C VAL A 72 3.93 2.15 2.92
N TRP A 73 4.06 2.73 4.11
CA TRP A 73 2.95 3.01 5.02
C TRP A 73 2.45 4.44 4.81
N ILE A 74 1.15 4.58 4.61
CA ILE A 74 0.43 5.84 4.44
C ILE A 74 -0.57 5.97 5.58
N PRO A 75 -0.42 6.98 6.45
CA PRO A 75 -1.34 7.21 7.55
C PRO A 75 -2.77 7.50 7.10
N SER A 76 -3.70 7.25 8.01
CA SER A 76 -5.11 7.64 7.90
C SER A 76 -5.29 9.10 7.45
N GLN A 77 -6.26 9.33 6.58
CA GLN A 77 -6.66 10.64 6.05
C GLN A 77 -5.58 11.39 5.24
N MET A 78 -4.40 10.81 5.02
CA MET A 78 -3.37 11.42 4.18
C MET A 78 -3.78 11.35 2.70
N PRO A 79 -3.93 12.48 1.99
CA PRO A 79 -4.14 12.49 0.56
C PRO A 79 -2.94 11.84 -0.14
N HIS A 80 -3.22 10.93 -1.07
CA HIS A 80 -2.17 10.28 -1.83
C HIS A 80 -2.66 9.79 -3.19
N SER A 81 -1.73 9.65 -4.13
CA SER A 81 -1.94 8.94 -5.40
C SER A 81 -0.99 7.76 -5.48
N SER A 82 -1.33 6.78 -6.32
CA SER A 82 -0.51 5.59 -6.54
C SER A 82 -0.34 5.36 -8.04
N PHE A 83 0.90 5.18 -8.47
CA PHE A 83 1.24 4.81 -9.84
C PHE A 83 1.95 3.46 -9.84
N ALA A 84 1.45 2.52 -10.63
CA ALA A 84 2.01 1.21 -10.76
C ALA A 84 2.53 0.98 -12.18
N THR A 85 3.69 0.33 -12.30
CA THR A 85 4.24 -0.04 -13.60
C THR A 85 3.43 -1.16 -14.25
N ALA A 86 3.61 -1.35 -15.56
CA ALA A 86 3.09 -2.53 -16.24
C ALA A 86 3.55 -3.83 -15.54
N ASN A 87 2.71 -4.86 -15.58
CA ASN A 87 2.95 -6.18 -14.96
C ASN A 87 3.15 -6.17 -13.43
N ALA A 88 2.80 -5.08 -12.75
CA ALA A 88 2.95 -4.98 -11.30
C ALA A 88 2.01 -5.93 -10.56
N LYS A 89 2.50 -6.50 -9.46
CA LYS A 89 1.71 -7.29 -8.51
C LYS A 89 1.83 -6.67 -7.14
N ILE A 90 0.71 -6.19 -6.63
CA ILE A 90 0.66 -5.29 -5.48
C ILE A 90 -0.27 -5.90 -4.45
N TYR A 91 0.11 -5.74 -3.19
CA TYR A 91 -0.73 -6.04 -2.06
C TYR A 91 -0.97 -4.76 -1.28
N PHE A 92 -2.23 -4.47 -1.01
CA PHE A 92 -2.63 -3.43 -0.08
C PHE A 92 -3.04 -4.08 1.23
N LEU A 93 -2.65 -3.48 2.34
CA LEU A 93 -3.18 -3.80 3.66
C LEU A 93 -3.72 -2.53 4.27
N LEU A 94 -5.03 -2.51 4.52
CA LEU A 94 -5.76 -1.38 5.05
C LEU A 94 -6.00 -1.66 6.53
N ILE A 95 -5.60 -0.75 7.40
CA ILE A 95 -5.56 -0.94 8.86
C ILE A 95 -6.41 0.14 9.53
N GLU A 96 -7.31 -0.28 10.40
CA GLU A 96 -8.07 0.61 11.28
C GLU A 96 -7.13 1.38 12.22
N VAL A 97 -7.38 2.67 12.40
CA VAL A 97 -6.53 3.56 13.21
C VAL A 97 -6.38 3.06 14.65
N THR A 98 -7.42 2.40 15.17
CA THR A 98 -7.44 1.86 16.53
C THR A 98 -6.91 0.43 16.64
N ALA A 99 -6.62 -0.25 15.52
CA ALA A 99 -6.24 -1.65 15.52
C ALA A 99 -4.74 -1.88 15.80
N ALA A 100 -3.88 -0.89 15.55
CA ALA A 100 -2.45 -0.98 15.78
C ALA A 100 -1.82 0.41 16.00
N SER A 101 -0.70 0.46 16.75
CA SER A 101 0.08 1.68 16.96
C SER A 101 1.02 1.98 15.78
N MET A 102 0.42 2.30 14.64
CA MET A 102 1.16 2.59 13.41
C MET A 102 1.73 4.03 13.40
N PRO A 103 2.75 4.31 12.57
CA PRO A 103 3.33 5.65 12.43
C PRO A 103 2.30 6.70 11.99
N THR A 104 2.42 7.93 12.51
CA THR A 104 1.60 9.09 12.12
C THR A 104 2.08 9.78 10.85
N GLU A 105 3.26 9.42 10.35
CA GLU A 105 3.86 9.93 9.12
C GLU A 105 4.00 8.82 8.08
N CYS A 106 4.07 9.20 6.81
CA CYS A 106 4.41 8.26 5.75
C CYS A 106 5.85 7.76 5.96
N CYS A 107 6.05 6.44 5.83
CA CYS A 107 7.37 5.83 5.98
C CYS A 107 7.50 4.54 5.17
N THR A 108 8.73 4.07 5.03
CA THR A 108 9.00 2.73 4.49
C THR A 108 9.15 1.76 5.65
N LEU A 109 8.51 0.60 5.58
CA LEU A 109 8.69 -0.49 6.52
C LEU A 109 9.47 -1.62 5.86
N ALA A 110 10.56 -2.04 6.50
CA ALA A 110 11.27 -3.26 6.13
C ALA A 110 10.41 -4.45 6.57
N LEU A 111 9.86 -5.22 5.62
CA LEU A 111 8.95 -6.32 5.94
C LEU A 111 9.71 -7.65 6.01
N PRO A 112 9.78 -8.29 7.20
CA PRO A 112 10.30 -9.63 7.33
C PRO A 112 9.53 -10.64 6.46
N PRO A 113 10.15 -11.77 6.04
CA PRO A 113 9.50 -12.76 5.19
C PRO A 113 8.14 -13.24 5.71
N HIS A 114 8.01 -13.49 7.02
CA HIS A 114 6.75 -13.95 7.61
C HIS A 114 5.63 -12.91 7.51
N VAL A 115 5.93 -11.61 7.70
CA VAL A 115 4.97 -10.52 7.54
C VAL A 115 4.45 -10.45 6.11
N ARG A 116 5.35 -10.54 5.13
CA ARG A 116 4.98 -10.52 3.71
C ARG A 116 4.06 -11.68 3.34
N GLU A 117 4.37 -12.89 3.79
CA GLU A 117 3.53 -14.06 3.50
C GLU A 117 2.19 -14.02 4.24
N MET A 118 2.11 -13.47 5.46
CA MET A 118 0.83 -13.24 6.13
C MET A 118 -0.07 -12.30 5.33
N ILE A 119 0.47 -11.18 4.82
CA ILE A 119 -0.28 -10.25 3.95
C ILE A 119 -0.77 -10.97 2.69
N ARG A 120 0.08 -11.77 2.04
CA ARG A 120 -0.26 -12.53 0.83
C ARG A 120 -1.33 -13.58 1.07
N TYR A 121 -1.29 -14.24 2.21
CA TYR A 121 -2.30 -15.21 2.62
C TYR A 121 -3.65 -14.52 2.92
N LEU A 122 -3.63 -13.42 3.68
CA LEU A 122 -4.82 -12.66 4.04
C LEU A 122 -5.52 -12.06 2.82
N ALA A 123 -4.77 -11.66 1.79
CA ALA A 123 -5.33 -11.16 0.53
C ALA A 123 -6.09 -12.22 -0.29
N GLN A 124 -6.05 -13.49 0.13
CA GLN A 124 -6.84 -14.59 -0.46
C GLN A 124 -8.06 -14.94 0.40
N GLN A 125 -8.22 -14.31 1.56
CA GLN A 125 -9.35 -14.54 2.47
C GLN A 125 -10.49 -13.57 2.16
N ASP A 126 -11.68 -13.90 2.65
CA ASP A 126 -12.82 -12.99 2.60
C ASP A 126 -12.51 -11.71 3.41
N PRO A 127 -12.62 -10.50 2.82
CA PRO A 127 -12.50 -9.23 3.53
C PRO A 127 -13.41 -9.09 4.76
N LEU A 128 -14.53 -9.81 4.78
CA LEU A 128 -15.53 -9.83 5.85
C LEU A 128 -15.39 -11.05 6.78
N TYR A 129 -14.20 -11.65 6.87
CA TYR A 129 -13.89 -12.80 7.74
C TYR A 129 -14.51 -12.69 9.16
N GLU A 130 -14.90 -13.82 9.75
CA GLU A 130 -15.51 -13.82 11.09
C GLU A 130 -14.53 -13.36 12.17
N LEU A 131 -14.99 -12.56 13.13
CA LEU A 131 -14.16 -11.91 14.16
C LEU A 131 -13.41 -12.87 15.10
N HIS A 132 -13.84 -14.13 15.20
CA HIS A 132 -13.20 -15.16 16.03
C HIS A 132 -12.58 -16.31 15.22
N SER A 133 -12.46 -16.12 13.91
CA SER A 133 -11.85 -17.11 13.01
C SER A 133 -10.33 -17.20 13.17
N ALA A 134 -9.73 -18.21 12.54
CA ALA A 134 -8.27 -18.28 12.40
C ALA A 134 -7.72 -17.07 11.63
N THR A 135 -8.45 -16.56 10.62
CA THR A 135 -8.11 -15.36 9.87
C THR A 135 -8.03 -14.13 10.78
N ALA A 136 -9.01 -13.95 11.67
CA ALA A 136 -9.00 -12.83 12.62
C ALA A 136 -7.79 -12.89 13.56
N ARG A 137 -7.45 -14.08 14.09
CA ARG A 137 -6.24 -14.26 14.91
C ARG A 137 -4.95 -13.97 14.14
N LEU A 138 -4.89 -14.37 12.87
CA LEU A 138 -3.74 -14.08 12.02
C LEU A 138 -3.60 -12.58 11.74
N VAL A 139 -4.72 -11.87 11.57
CA VAL A 139 -4.71 -10.39 11.47
C VAL A 139 -4.15 -9.77 12.73
N THR A 140 -4.55 -10.23 13.93
CA THR A 140 -3.97 -9.75 15.20
C THR A 140 -2.46 -9.94 15.23
N VAL A 141 -1.97 -11.14 14.89
CA VAL A 141 -0.53 -11.42 14.84
C VAL A 141 0.19 -10.53 13.82
N LEU A 142 -0.38 -10.34 12.62
CA LEU A 142 0.19 -9.46 11.61
C LEU A 142 0.36 -8.03 12.13
N LEU A 143 -0.68 -7.48 12.78
CA LEU A 143 -0.65 -6.12 13.33
C LEU A 143 0.41 -5.97 14.42
N GLU A 144 0.56 -6.96 15.30
CA GLU A 144 1.63 -6.99 16.30
C GLU A 144 3.03 -7.03 15.65
N GLN A 145 3.22 -7.83 14.61
CA GLN A 145 4.49 -7.93 13.90
C GLN A 145 4.85 -6.65 13.13
N LEU A 146 3.85 -5.95 12.59
CA LEU A 146 4.08 -4.66 11.91
C LEU A 146 4.61 -3.59 12.85
N ASN A 147 4.18 -3.57 14.12
CA ASN A 147 4.69 -2.63 15.12
C ASN A 147 6.18 -2.86 15.45
N LEU A 148 6.71 -4.05 15.16
CA LEU A 148 8.11 -4.42 15.40
C LEU A 148 9.00 -4.18 14.17
N CYS A 149 8.42 -3.82 13.01
CA CYS A 149 9.19 -3.63 11.78
C CYS A 149 10.02 -2.34 11.86
N ASP A 150 11.25 -2.41 11.32
CA ASP A 150 12.11 -1.25 11.22
C ASP A 150 11.54 -0.21 10.24
N ARG A 151 11.69 1.06 10.63
CA ARG A 151 11.23 2.21 9.86
C ARG A 151 12.39 2.82 9.11
N GLU A 152 12.19 3.01 7.82
CA GLU A 152 13.14 3.67 6.94
C GLU A 152 12.48 4.86 6.24
N ARG A 153 13.33 5.74 5.70
CA ARG A 153 12.88 6.91 4.93
C ARG A 153 13.42 6.82 3.51
N LEU A 154 12.86 5.89 2.74
CA LEU A 154 13.20 5.70 1.33
C LEU A 154 12.23 6.51 0.45
N CYS A 155 12.35 7.84 0.56
CA CYS A 155 11.53 8.78 -0.21
C CYS A 155 12.39 9.79 -0.98
N LEU A 156 11.86 10.24 -2.12
CA LEU A 156 12.33 11.43 -2.83
C LEU A 156 11.53 12.64 -2.34
N PRO A 157 12.15 13.62 -1.65
CA PRO A 157 11.45 14.81 -1.19
C PRO A 157 10.95 15.63 -2.38
N ILE A 158 9.70 16.10 -2.30
CA ILE A 158 9.16 17.01 -3.32
C ILE A 158 9.48 18.44 -2.86
N SER A 159 10.37 19.10 -3.60
CA SER A 159 10.66 20.50 -3.39
C SER A 159 9.71 21.37 -4.21
N THR A 160 9.29 22.49 -3.62
CA THR A 160 8.59 23.56 -4.35
C THR A 160 9.52 24.36 -5.26
N HIS A 161 10.85 24.16 -5.15
CA HIS A 161 11.81 24.83 -6.01
C HIS A 161 11.74 24.25 -7.44
N PRO A 162 11.43 25.06 -8.47
CA PRO A 162 11.09 24.57 -9.82
C PRO A 162 12.12 23.64 -10.45
N LYS A 163 13.42 23.91 -10.25
CA LYS A 163 14.50 23.08 -10.81
C LYS A 163 14.59 21.70 -10.16
N ILE A 164 14.38 21.62 -8.84
CA ILE A 164 14.44 20.34 -8.11
C ILE A 164 13.19 19.53 -8.47
N HIS A 165 12.03 20.18 -8.53
CA HIS A 165 10.79 19.54 -8.96
C HIS A 165 10.93 18.92 -10.36
N LEU A 166 11.50 19.64 -11.32
CA LEU A 166 11.75 19.13 -12.68
C LEU A 166 12.71 17.94 -12.70
N MET A 167 13.77 17.96 -11.88
CA MET A 167 14.69 16.83 -11.76
C MET A 167 13.99 15.59 -11.19
N THR A 168 13.19 15.76 -10.13
CA THR A 168 12.39 14.68 -9.56
C THR A 168 11.43 14.11 -10.60
N GLN A 169 10.68 14.95 -11.35
CA GLN A 169 9.78 14.46 -12.40
C GLN A 169 10.50 13.64 -13.48
N ARG A 170 11.72 14.04 -13.88
CA ARG A 170 12.48 13.31 -14.90
C ARG A 170 12.93 11.93 -14.43
N LEU A 171 13.41 11.81 -13.20
CA LEU A 171 13.77 10.52 -12.60
C LEU A 171 12.59 9.55 -12.49
N LEU A 172 11.35 10.05 -12.55
CA LEU A 172 10.15 9.22 -12.45
C LEU A 172 9.64 8.74 -13.79
N ASN A 173 9.82 9.55 -14.82
CA ASN A 173 9.43 9.18 -16.17
C ASN A 173 10.45 8.20 -16.79
N ASP A 174 11.65 8.10 -16.22
CA ASP A 174 12.73 7.18 -16.64
C ASP A 174 13.50 6.66 -15.39
N PRO A 175 12.89 5.76 -14.59
CA PRO A 175 13.41 5.28 -13.31
C PRO A 175 14.54 4.24 -13.39
#